data_AF-A0A318TWD2-F1
#
_entry.id   AF-A0A318TWD2-F1
#
_cell.length_a   1.000
_cell.length_b   1.000
_cell.length_c   1.000
_cell.angle_alpha   90.00
_cell.angle_beta   90.00
_cell.angle_gamma   90.00
#
_symmetry.space_group_name_H-M   'P 1'
#
loop_
_entity.id
_entity.type
_entity.pdbx_description
1 polymer ?
#
loop_
_entity_poly.entity_id
_entity_poly.type
_entity_poly.pdbx_seq_one_letter_code
_entity_poly.pdbx_strand_id
1 'polypeptide(L)'
;MPLQNNSVAHIYIVLGDIMQAIMPALAGLPLADVQIAETGCAVGFENDSDLALLRLAMPPGIADFDDGDETIVILADPPYARSLVDPVLHQCSLQDRVQIAEFARIYLPTAQHHDRLMQMMRGAGVDAYFS
;
A
#
# COMPACT_ATOMS: atom_id res chain seq x y z
N MET A 1 20.23 -17.53 -15.76
CA MET A 1 21.22 -17.05 -14.76
C MET A 1 20.43 -16.44 -13.61
N PRO A 2 20.62 -16.85 -12.36
CA PRO A 2 19.93 -16.21 -11.25
C PRO A 2 20.55 -14.81 -11.08
N LEU A 3 19.70 -13.78 -11.12
CA LEU A 3 20.10 -12.44 -10.72
C LEU A 3 20.45 -12.51 -9.23
N GLN A 4 21.74 -12.64 -8.90
CA GLN A 4 22.26 -12.20 -7.61
C GLN A 4 22.26 -10.65 -7.62
N ASN A 5 21.08 -10.06 -7.71
CA ASN A 5 20.93 -8.63 -7.51
C ASN A 5 20.81 -8.41 -6.00
N ASN A 6 21.71 -7.60 -5.45
CA ASN A 6 21.61 -7.03 -4.11
C ASN A 6 20.45 -6.00 -4.04
N SER A 7 19.31 -6.31 -4.63
CA SER A 7 18.13 -5.47 -4.58
C SER A 7 17.48 -5.63 -3.21
N VAL A 8 17.48 -4.53 -2.46
CA VAL A 8 16.84 -4.45 -1.14
C VAL A 8 15.36 -4.15 -1.36
N ALA A 9 14.50 -4.91 -0.70
CA ALA A 9 13.08 -4.59 -0.63
C ALA A 9 12.90 -3.41 0.32
N HIS A 10 12.23 -2.37 -0.14
CA HIS A 10 11.80 -1.25 0.70
C HIS A 10 10.28 -1.23 0.74
N ILE A 11 9.73 -1.03 1.95
CA ILE A 11 8.28 -0.85 2.11
C ILE A 11 8.02 0.65 2.18
N TYR A 12 7.21 1.17 1.27
CA TYR A 12 6.77 2.56 1.26
C TYR A 12 5.33 2.62 1.73
N ILE A 13 5.02 3.53 2.65
CA ILE A 13 3.69 3.70 3.24
C ILE A 13 3.25 5.14 3.00
N VAL A 14 2.02 5.35 2.54
CA VAL A 14 1.43 6.68 2.32
C VAL A 14 0.00 6.74 2.84
N LEU A 15 -0.43 7.94 3.23
CA LEU A 15 -1.84 8.23 3.48
C LEU A 15 -2.49 8.67 2.16
N GLY A 16 -3.00 7.71 1.40
CA GLY A 16 -3.53 7.95 0.05
C GLY A 16 -3.25 6.79 -0.90
N ASP A 17 -3.40 7.04 -2.20
CA ASP A 17 -3.15 6.05 -3.24
C ASP A 17 -1.63 5.87 -3.47
N ILE A 18 -1.08 4.72 -3.04
CA ILE A 18 0.36 4.45 -3.15
C ILE A 18 0.78 4.35 -4.61
N MET A 19 -0.07 3.82 -5.48
CA MET A 19 0.24 3.66 -6.90
C MET A 19 0.32 5.02 -7.59
N GLN A 20 -0.59 5.96 -7.29
CA GLN A 20 -0.49 7.34 -7.75
C GLN A 20 0.75 8.05 -7.21
N ALA A 21 1.20 7.73 -6.00
CA ALA A 21 2.42 8.30 -5.44
C ALA A 21 3.70 7.75 -6.11
N ILE A 22 3.79 6.43 -6.31
CA ILE A 22 5.02 5.80 -6.79
C ILE A 22 5.12 5.79 -8.31
N MET A 23 4.04 5.64 -9.07
CA MET A 23 4.11 5.49 -10.53
C MET A 23 4.78 6.69 -11.23
N PRO A 24 4.45 7.96 -10.91
CA PRO A 24 5.15 9.11 -11.47
C PRO A 24 6.62 9.16 -11.04
N ALA A 25 6.91 8.74 -9.81
CA ALA A 25 8.25 8.71 -9.26
C ALA A 25 9.13 7.62 -9.93
N LEU A 26 8.54 6.47 -10.25
CA LEU A 26 9.19 5.37 -10.96
C LEU A 26 9.42 5.68 -12.44
N ALA A 27 8.54 6.46 -13.09
CA ALA A 27 8.74 6.88 -14.47
C ALA A 27 10.03 7.69 -14.70
N GLY A 28 10.57 8.31 -13.64
CA GLY A 28 11.86 9.00 -13.65
C GLY A 28 13.09 8.09 -13.47
N LEU A 29 12.90 6.78 -13.32
CA LEU A 29 13.94 5.79 -13.09
C LEU A 29 14.05 4.81 -14.28
N PRO A 30 15.22 4.19 -14.51
CA PRO A 30 15.33 3.09 -15.46
C PRO A 30 14.51 1.88 -14.96
N LEU A 31 13.31 1.70 -15.51
CA LEU A 31 12.33 0.69 -15.08
C LEU A 31 12.77 -0.77 -15.25
N ALA A 32 13.85 -1.03 -15.99
CA ALA A 32 14.30 -2.37 -16.33
C ALA A 32 14.66 -3.23 -15.10
N ASP A 33 14.95 -2.60 -13.96
CA ASP A 33 15.39 -3.27 -12.74
C ASP A 33 14.51 -2.95 -11.49
N VAL A 34 13.37 -2.28 -11.67
CA VAL A 34 12.44 -1.99 -10.57
C VAL A 34 11.31 -3.02 -10.56
N GLN A 35 11.05 -3.63 -9.41
CA GLN A 35 9.94 -4.56 -9.23
C GLN A 35 9.05 -4.12 -8.07
N ILE A 36 7.78 -3.83 -8.35
CA ILE A 36 6.74 -3.73 -7.32
C ILE A 36 6.35 -5.16 -6.97
N ALA A 37 6.66 -5.59 -5.76
CA ALA A 37 6.49 -6.96 -5.29
C ALA A 37 5.07 -7.22 -4.77
N GLU A 38 4.52 -6.24 -4.06
CA GLU A 38 3.28 -6.37 -3.31
C GLU A 38 2.74 -4.97 -3.01
N THR A 39 1.42 -4.82 -2.99
CA THR A 39 0.77 -3.65 -2.41
C THR A 39 -0.25 -4.10 -1.38
N GLY A 40 -0.53 -3.23 -0.42
CA GLY A 40 -1.59 -3.45 0.53
C GLY A 40 -2.15 -2.15 1.07
N CYS A 41 -3.17 -2.27 1.90
CA CYS A 41 -3.67 -1.16 2.69
C CYS A 41 -3.94 -1.60 4.12
N ALA A 42 -3.60 -0.73 5.06
CA ALA A 42 -4.05 -0.78 6.44
C ALA A 42 -5.28 0.12 6.56
N VAL A 43 -6.40 -0.43 7.01
CA VAL A 43 -7.65 0.28 7.23
C VAL A 43 -7.87 0.35 8.73
N GLY A 44 -7.75 1.55 9.32
CA GLY A 44 -8.06 1.82 10.72
C GLY A 44 -9.52 2.22 10.90
N PHE A 45 -10.15 1.75 11.98
CA PHE A 45 -11.55 2.01 12.33
C PHE A 45 -11.65 2.83 13.61
N GLU A 46 -12.68 3.67 13.72
CA GLU A 46 -12.95 4.42 14.95
C GLU A 46 -13.56 3.56 16.07
N ASN A 47 -14.10 2.38 15.74
CA ASN A 47 -14.74 1.47 16.68
C ASN A 47 -14.89 0.04 16.12
N ASP A 48 -15.08 -0.91 17.02
CA ASP A 48 -15.27 -2.34 16.72
C ASP A 48 -16.48 -2.65 15.84
N SER A 49 -17.53 -1.80 15.86
CA SER A 49 -18.74 -2.06 15.08
C SER A 49 -18.50 -1.87 13.58
N ASP A 50 -17.70 -0.89 13.21
CA ASP A 50 -17.32 -0.65 11.81
C ASP A 50 -16.38 -1.74 11.30
N LEU A 51 -15.46 -2.20 12.16
CA LEU A 51 -14.61 -3.36 11.90
C LEU A 51 -15.44 -4.61 11.64
N ALA A 52 -16.43 -4.90 12.49
CA ALA A 52 -17.32 -6.04 12.33
C ALA A 52 -18.16 -5.96 11.05
N LEU A 53 -18.63 -4.75 10.70
CA LEU A 53 -19.38 -4.51 9.47
C LEU A 53 -18.52 -4.80 8.23
N LEU A 54 -17.27 -4.31 8.21
CA LEU A 54 -16.37 -4.59 7.09
C LEU A 54 -16.03 -6.09 7.02
N ARG A 55 -15.75 -6.74 8.16
CA ARG A 55 -15.50 -8.20 8.22
C ARG A 55 -16.63 -9.01 7.58
N LEU A 56 -17.88 -8.62 7.80
CA LEU A 56 -19.05 -9.28 7.21
C LEU A 56 -19.22 -9.02 5.72
N ALA A 57 -18.79 -7.85 5.23
CA ALA A 57 -18.97 -7.44 3.85
C ALA A 57 -17.80 -7.86 2.94
N MET A 58 -16.61 -8.09 3.50
CA MET A 58 -15.42 -8.50 2.75
C MET A 58 -15.49 -9.97 2.32
N PRO A 59 -15.08 -10.29 1.08
CA PRO A 59 -14.94 -11.67 0.67
C PRO A 59 -13.90 -12.42 1.52
N PRO A 60 -14.16 -13.70 1.88
CA PRO A 60 -13.21 -14.49 2.65
C PRO A 60 -11.89 -14.66 1.89
N GLY A 61 -10.76 -14.50 2.59
CA GLY A 61 -9.41 -14.71 2.05
C GLY A 61 -8.76 -13.48 1.40
N ILE A 62 -9.40 -12.32 1.41
CA ILE A 62 -8.81 -11.06 0.89
C ILE A 62 -8.04 -10.28 1.97
N ALA A 63 -8.39 -10.46 3.24
CA ALA A 63 -7.81 -9.70 4.34
C ALA A 63 -7.16 -10.64 5.36
N ASP A 64 -5.98 -10.24 5.84
CA ASP A 64 -5.40 -10.81 7.04
C ASP A 64 -5.86 -9.95 8.21
N PHE A 65 -6.75 -10.50 9.02
CA PHE A 65 -7.32 -9.78 10.14
C PHE A 65 -6.41 -9.99 11.34
N ASP A 66 -5.66 -8.95 11.70
CA ASP A 66 -5.09 -8.92 13.04
C ASP A 66 -6.24 -8.63 14.03
N ASP A 67 -6.40 -9.48 15.02
CA ASP A 67 -7.45 -9.37 16.05
C ASP A 67 -7.01 -8.45 17.21
N GLY A 68 -5.77 -7.94 17.17
CA GLY A 68 -5.19 -7.15 18.26
C GLY A 68 -5.48 -5.64 18.21
N ASP A 69 -5.71 -5.08 17.03
CA ASP A 69 -5.83 -3.64 16.83
C ASP A 69 -7.03 -3.32 15.94
N GLU A 70 -7.61 -2.13 16.09
CA GLU A 70 -8.72 -1.58 15.28
C GLU A 70 -8.29 -1.32 13.81
N THR A 71 -7.41 -2.15 13.26
CA THR A 71 -6.78 -2.02 11.96
C THR A 71 -6.81 -3.36 11.23
N ILE A 72 -7.25 -3.34 9.97
CA ILE A 72 -7.17 -4.50 9.08
C ILE A 72 -6.07 -4.27 8.06
N VAL A 73 -5.21 -5.26 7.87
CA VAL A 73 -4.22 -5.26 6.78
C VAL A 73 -4.73 -6.12 5.63
N ILE A 74 -4.82 -5.50 4.47
CA ILE A 74 -5.30 -6.13 3.24
C ILE A 74 -4.14 -6.17 2.27
N LEU A 75 -3.71 -7.38 1.92
CA LEU A 75 -2.64 -7.63 0.95
C LEU A 75 -3.27 -8.00 -0.38
N ALA A 76 -2.84 -7.34 -1.45
CA ALA A 76 -3.29 -7.66 -2.80
C ALA A 76 -2.09 -7.84 -3.73
N ASP A 77 -2.01 -9.05 -4.27
CA ASP A 77 -1.18 -9.41 -5.42
C ASP A 77 -2.13 -9.95 -6.52
N PRO A 78 -2.38 -9.22 -7.63
CA PRO A 78 -1.66 -8.07 -8.19
C PRO A 78 -2.03 -6.69 -7.56
N PRO A 79 -1.27 -5.61 -7.85
CA PRO A 79 -1.19 -4.44 -6.97
C PRO A 79 -2.35 -3.44 -7.13
N TYR A 80 -3.48 -3.65 -6.44
CA TYR A 80 -4.59 -2.68 -6.34
C TYR A 80 -5.48 -2.94 -5.11
N ALA A 81 -4.90 -3.01 -3.91
CA ALA A 81 -5.65 -3.31 -2.68
C ALA A 81 -6.85 -2.35 -2.49
N ARG A 82 -6.66 -1.05 -2.75
CA ARG A 82 -7.70 -0.04 -2.64
C ARG A 82 -8.91 -0.30 -3.54
N SER A 83 -8.68 -0.77 -4.77
CA SER A 83 -9.76 -1.09 -5.72
C SER A 83 -10.67 -2.24 -5.25
N LEU A 84 -10.17 -3.09 -4.35
CA LEU A 84 -10.96 -4.16 -3.72
C LEU A 84 -11.75 -3.65 -2.51
N VAL A 85 -11.21 -2.65 -1.81
CA VAL A 85 -11.70 -2.17 -0.52
C VAL A 85 -12.70 -1.02 -0.67
N ASP A 86 -12.43 -0.06 -1.55
CA ASP A 86 -13.27 1.12 -1.77
C ASP A 86 -14.74 0.77 -2.08
N PRO A 87 -15.06 -0.24 -2.93
CA PRO A 87 -16.45 -0.62 -3.17
C PRO A 87 -17.16 -1.14 -1.92
N VAL A 88 -16.45 -1.87 -1.05
CA VAL A 88 -17.01 -2.44 0.17
C VAL A 88 -17.23 -1.34 1.21
N LEU A 89 -16.25 -0.43 1.38
CA LEU A 89 -16.40 0.75 2.23
C LEU A 89 -17.57 1.63 1.79
N HIS A 90 -17.78 1.78 0.48
CA HIS A 90 -18.92 2.51 -0.06
C HIS A 90 -20.25 1.84 0.29
N GLN A 91 -20.36 0.53 0.06
CA GLN A 91 -21.57 -0.25 0.36
C GLN A 91 -21.93 -0.20 1.85
N CYS A 92 -20.93 -0.20 2.72
CA CYS A 92 -21.11 -0.13 4.18
C CYS A 92 -21.25 1.30 4.72
N SER A 93 -21.15 2.34 3.87
CA SER A 93 -21.14 3.75 4.30
C SER A 93 -20.04 4.07 5.33
N LEU A 94 -18.86 3.47 5.16
CA LEU A 94 -17.72 3.59 6.08
C LEU A 94 -16.65 4.58 5.60
N GLN A 95 -16.79 5.17 4.40
CA GLN A 95 -15.74 5.97 3.75
C GLN A 95 -15.21 7.14 4.60
N ASP A 96 -16.09 7.79 5.35
CA ASP A 96 -15.73 8.94 6.21
C ASP A 96 -15.39 8.54 7.65
N ARG A 97 -15.40 7.23 7.96
CA ARG A 97 -15.25 6.65 9.31
C ARG A 97 -14.05 5.72 9.41
N VAL A 98 -13.23 5.66 8.37
CA VAL A 98 -12.02 4.83 8.32
C VAL A 98 -10.83 5.68 7.90
N GLN A 99 -9.67 5.32 8.41
CA GLN A 99 -8.40 5.85 7.95
C GLN A 99 -7.73 4.78 7.10
N ILE A 100 -7.21 5.17 5.92
CA ILE A 100 -6.56 4.23 5.01
C ILE A 100 -5.13 4.67 4.80
N ALA A 101 -4.19 3.81 5.15
CA ALA A 101 -2.80 3.91 4.75
C ALA A 101 -2.52 2.83 3.70
N GLU A 102 -1.96 3.20 2.55
CA GLU A 102 -1.54 2.23 1.53
C GLU A 102 -0.04 2.02 1.58
N PHE A 103 0.39 0.83 1.22
CA PHE A 103 1.81 0.51 1.13
C PHE A 103 2.16 -0.28 -0.12
N ALA A 104 3.41 -0.14 -0.53
CA ALA A 104 4.00 -0.90 -1.61
C ALA A 104 5.36 -1.42 -1.18
N ARG A 105 5.59 -2.72 -1.37
CA ARG A 105 6.93 -3.31 -1.30
C ARG A 105 7.57 -3.21 -2.67
N ILE A 106 8.67 -2.48 -2.78
CA ILE A 106 9.37 -2.24 -4.03
C ILE A 106 10.82 -2.70 -3.89
N TYR A 107 11.27 -3.55 -4.80
CA TYR A 107 12.67 -3.88 -4.97
C TYR A 107 13.32 -2.82 -5.83
N LEU A 108 14.34 -2.17 -5.26
CA LEU A 108 15.15 -1.18 -5.97
C LEU A 108 16.58 -1.70 -6.14
N PRO A 109 17.24 -1.39 -7.28
CA PRO A 109 18.58 -1.93 -7.56
C PRO A 109 19.66 -1.31 -6.70
N THR A 110 19.52 -0.03 -6.34
CA THR A 110 20.53 0.72 -5.58
C THR A 110 19.89 1.73 -4.61
N ALA A 111 20.65 2.13 -3.59
CA ALA A 111 20.24 3.18 -2.65
C ALA A 111 19.94 4.53 -3.34
N GLN A 112 20.64 4.84 -4.44
CA GLN A 112 20.36 6.06 -5.21
C GLN A 112 18.95 6.06 -5.83
N HIS A 113 18.44 4.89 -6.23
CA HIS A 113 17.07 4.77 -6.71
C HIS A 113 16.06 5.01 -5.59
N HIS A 114 16.35 4.53 -4.38
CA HIS A 114 15.53 4.80 -3.18
C HIS A 114 15.48 6.30 -2.87
N ASP A 115 16.65 6.95 -2.77
CA ASP A 115 16.73 8.38 -2.48
C ASP A 115 15.98 9.21 -3.54
N ARG A 116 16.09 8.83 -4.81
CA ARG A 116 15.41 9.50 -5.91
C ARG A 116 13.90 9.32 -5.84
N LEU A 117 13.42 8.11 -5.57
CA LEU A 117 12.00 7.82 -5.38
C LEU A 117 11.43 8.66 -4.23
N MET A 118 12.10 8.68 -3.08
CA MET A 118 11.70 9.48 -1.92
C MET A 118 11.69 10.99 -2.22
N GLN A 119 12.70 11.49 -2.94
CA GLN A 119 12.74 12.89 -3.36
C GLN A 119 11.56 13.25 -4.27
N MET A 120 11.20 12.36 -5.20
CA MET A 120 10.08 12.57 -6.12
C MET A 120 8.72 12.51 -5.39
N MET A 121 8.52 11.56 -4.49
CA MET A 121 7.30 11.46 -3.69
C MET A 121 7.10 12.72 -2.82
N ARG A 122 8.16 13.18 -2.14
CA ARG A 122 8.12 14.44 -1.37
C ARG A 122 7.88 15.66 -2.25
N GLY A 123 8.51 15.71 -3.44
CA GLY A 123 8.29 16.77 -4.42
C GLY A 123 6.86 16.85 -4.94
N ALA A 124 6.15 15.72 -4.93
CA ALA A 124 4.73 15.62 -5.26
C ALA A 124 3.79 15.93 -4.07
N GLY A 125 4.33 16.28 -2.89
CA GLY A 125 3.55 16.56 -1.69
C GLY A 125 3.00 15.30 -1.01
N VAL A 126 3.58 14.13 -1.28
CA VAL A 126 3.18 12.88 -0.63
C VAL A 126 3.97 12.70 0.67
N ASP A 127 3.26 12.59 1.79
CA ASP A 127 3.83 12.19 3.07
C ASP A 127 4.08 10.67 3.07
N ALA A 128 5.29 10.29 2.67
CA ALA A 128 5.72 8.90 2.56
C ALA A 128 6.68 8.50 3.68
N TYR A 129 6.40 7.35 4.29
CA TYR A 129 7.24 6.67 5.29
C TYR A 129 7.85 5.42 4.67
N PHE A 130 9.00 4.97 5.18
CA PHE A 130 9.61 3.73 4.70
C PHE A 130 10.25 2.91 5.82
N SER A 131 10.32 1.59 5.60
CA SER A 131 11.03 0.62 6.44
C SER A 131 11.85 -0.35 5.60
#